data_AF-A0A192D0C0-F1
#
_entry.id   AF-A0A192D0C0-F1
#
_cell.length_a   1.000
_cell.length_b   1.000
_cell.length_c   1.000
_cell.angle_alpha   90.00
_cell.angle_beta   90.00
_cell.angle_gamma   90.00
#
_symmetry.space_group_name_H-M   'P 1'
#
loop_
_entity.id
_entity.type
_entity.pdbx_description
1 polymer ?
#
loop_
_entity_poly.entity_id
_entity_poly.type
_entity_poly.pdbx_seq_one_letter_code
_entity_poly.pdbx_strand_id
1 'polypeptide(L)'
;MSIALGGCISACPEYGITQDTGGHIAYILGEMIALAERDDVASAEIVTRLFDCAALDRKHAEIREDISDKLMITRIDSGNRNYLAKEKLAADRAAFTAA
;
A
#
# COMPACT_ATOMS: atom_id res chain seq x y z
N MET A 1 5.98 3.97 15.96
CA MET A 1 5.28 4.14 14.67
C MET A 1 6.24 3.69 13.58
N SER A 2 5.81 2.76 12.72
CA SER A 2 6.57 2.31 11.54
C SER A 2 5.78 2.63 10.28
N ILE A 3 6.46 3.02 9.20
CA ILE A 3 5.86 3.37 7.90
C ILE A 3 6.59 2.63 6.78
N ALA A 4 5.83 2.00 5.87
CA ALA A 4 6.33 1.42 4.62
C ALA A 4 5.60 2.01 3.40
N LEU A 5 6.31 2.16 2.28
CA LEU A 5 5.79 2.71 1.03
C LEU A 5 5.82 1.66 -0.09
N GLY A 6 4.68 1.41 -0.72
CA GLY A 6 4.56 0.50 -1.87
C GLY A 6 3.48 0.93 -2.85
N GLY A 7 3.51 0.43 -4.09
CA GLY A 7 2.62 0.90 -5.17
C GLY A 7 1.33 0.11 -5.37
N CYS A 8 1.30 -1.17 -4.97
CA CYS A 8 0.18 -2.08 -5.22
C CYS A 8 -0.03 -3.03 -4.02
N ILE A 9 -0.25 -2.48 -2.83
CA ILE A 9 -0.40 -3.25 -1.59
C ILE A 9 -1.88 -3.31 -1.16
N SER A 10 -2.31 -4.50 -0.73
CA SER A 10 -3.55 -4.81 0.00
C SER A 10 -3.22 -5.84 1.10
N ALA A 11 -4.15 -6.08 2.04
CA ALA A 11 -3.91 -7.02 3.13
C ALA A 11 -3.77 -8.48 2.65
N CYS A 12 -4.49 -8.83 1.58
CA CYS A 12 -4.42 -10.13 0.92
C CYS A 12 -4.07 -9.90 -0.57
N PRO A 13 -2.79 -9.75 -0.92
CA PRO A 13 -2.41 -9.46 -2.30
C PRO A 13 -2.47 -10.71 -3.18
N GLU A 14 -2.91 -10.51 -4.42
CA GLU A 14 -2.73 -11.49 -5.49
C GLU A 14 -1.36 -11.30 -6.14
N TYR A 15 -0.54 -12.34 -6.18
CA TYR A 15 0.79 -12.29 -6.76
C TYR A 15 0.77 -12.60 -8.26
N GLY A 16 1.66 -11.95 -9.01
CA GLY A 16 1.84 -12.22 -10.45
C GLY A 16 0.82 -11.57 -11.39
N ILE A 17 -0.01 -10.65 -10.91
CA ILE A 17 -0.97 -9.90 -11.74
C ILE A 17 -0.28 -8.76 -12.51
N THR A 18 0.60 -8.03 -11.84
CA THR A 18 1.41 -6.95 -12.42
C THR A 18 2.88 -7.11 -12.03
N GLN A 19 3.75 -6.31 -12.64
CA GLN A 19 5.16 -6.22 -12.24
C GLN A 19 5.36 -5.71 -10.80
N ASP A 20 4.33 -5.11 -10.19
CA ASP A 20 4.38 -4.57 -8.83
C ASP A 20 3.81 -5.55 -7.77
N THR A 21 3.23 -6.68 -8.20
CA THR A 21 2.70 -7.74 -7.30
C THR A 21 3.70 -8.89 -7.13
N GLY A 22 4.84 -8.61 -6.50
CA GLY A 22 5.95 -9.55 -6.34
C GLY A 22 6.53 -9.62 -4.92
N GLY A 23 7.78 -10.07 -4.78
CA GLY A 23 8.40 -10.30 -3.46
C GLY A 23 8.52 -9.05 -2.58
N HIS A 24 8.54 -7.85 -3.17
CA HIS A 24 8.61 -6.61 -2.40
C HIS A 24 7.37 -6.38 -1.52
N ILE A 25 6.16 -6.63 -2.04
CA ILE A 25 4.94 -6.46 -1.24
C ILE A 25 4.79 -7.55 -0.17
N ALA A 26 5.27 -8.76 -0.46
CA ALA A 26 5.35 -9.84 0.52
C ALA A 26 6.29 -9.48 1.68
N TYR A 27 7.45 -8.90 1.36
CA TYR A 27 8.41 -8.43 2.35
C TYR A 27 7.80 -7.36 3.25
N ILE A 28 7.21 -6.30 2.68
CA ILE A 28 6.59 -5.21 3.45
C ILE A 28 5.49 -5.75 4.37
N LEU A 29 4.60 -6.60 3.85
CA LEU A 29 3.50 -7.16 4.65
C LEU A 29 4.04 -8.00 5.81
N GLY A 30 5.01 -8.88 5.54
CA GLY A 30 5.62 -9.72 6.57
C GLY A 30 6.34 -8.90 7.65
N GLU A 31 7.10 -7.87 7.25
CA GLU A 31 7.77 -6.95 8.17
C GLU A 31 6.75 -6.24 9.06
N MET A 32 5.69 -5.67 8.47
CA MET A 32 4.73 -4.84 9.19
C MET A 32 3.82 -5.66 10.11
N ILE A 33 3.47 -6.89 9.72
CA ILE A 33 2.79 -7.85 10.59
C ILE A 33 3.68 -8.17 11.80
N ALA A 34 4.94 -8.56 11.58
CA ALA A 34 5.86 -8.88 12.66
C ALA A 34 6.12 -7.67 13.59
N LEU A 35 6.17 -6.46 13.04
CA LEU A 35 6.28 -5.23 13.85
C LEU A 35 5.03 -5.00 14.68
N ALA A 36 3.83 -5.18 14.13
CA ALA A 36 2.57 -4.96 14.83
C ALA A 36 2.36 -5.94 15.99
N GLU A 37 2.94 -7.14 15.94
CA GLU A 37 2.89 -8.13 17.02
C GLU A 37 3.77 -7.78 18.23
N ARG A 38 4.70 -6.83 18.10
CA ARG A 38 5.59 -6.46 19.20
C ARG A 38 4.89 -5.59 20.24
N ASP A 39 5.19 -5.84 21.52
CA ASP A 39 4.65 -5.08 22.63
C ASP A 39 5.16 -3.63 22.68
N ASP A 40 6.39 -3.39 22.22
CA ASP A 40 7.01 -2.06 22.17
C ASP A 40 6.54 -1.22 20.96
N VAL A 41 5.73 -1.81 20.07
CA VAL A 41 5.12 -1.11 18.94
C VAL A 41 3.67 -0.79 19.25
N ALA A 42 3.39 0.52 19.36
CA ALA A 42 2.03 1.03 19.58
C ALA A 42 1.16 0.94 18.30
N SER A 43 1.75 1.17 17.13
CA SER A 43 1.08 1.12 15.83
C SER A 43 2.07 0.98 14.67
N ALA A 44 1.58 0.39 13.57
CA ALA A 44 2.25 0.21 12.30
C ALA A 44 1.30 0.58 11.15
N GLU A 45 1.83 1.23 10.11
CA GLU A 45 1.01 1.73 9.00
C GLU A 45 1.74 1.56 7.66
N ILE A 46 1.05 0.97 6.68
CA ILE A 46 1.53 0.92 5.32
C ILE A 46 0.88 2.05 4.55
N VAL A 47 1.66 2.95 3.98
CA VAL A 47 1.15 4.05 3.17
C VAL A 47 1.37 3.73 1.70
N THR A 48 0.31 3.79 0.91
CA THR A 48 0.35 3.52 -0.53
C THR A 48 -0.51 4.53 -1.28
N ARG A 49 -0.53 4.45 -2.61
CA ARG A 49 -1.37 5.31 -3.44
C ARG A 49 -2.76 4.71 -3.58
N LEU A 50 -3.76 5.58 -3.55
CA LEU A 50 -5.13 5.23 -3.87
C LEU A 50 -5.31 5.24 -5.39
N PHE A 51 -5.72 4.11 -5.96
CA PHE A 51 -6.07 3.99 -7.37
C PHE A 51 -7.25 3.03 -7.56
N ASP A 52 -7.87 3.09 -8.73
CA ASP A 52 -8.91 2.17 -9.16
C ASP A 52 -8.47 1.51 -10.47
N CYS A 53 -8.61 0.18 -10.54
CA CYS A 53 -8.19 -0.62 -11.68
C CYS A 53 -9.06 -1.86 -11.75
N ALA A 54 -9.82 -2.01 -12.84
CA ALA A 54 -10.72 -3.15 -13.02
C ALA A 54 -10.03 -4.52 -13.05
N ALA A 55 -8.71 -4.56 -13.29
CA ALA A 55 -7.90 -5.79 -13.28
C ALA A 55 -7.35 -6.15 -11.89
N LEU A 56 -7.59 -5.31 -10.88
CA LEU A 56 -7.14 -5.50 -9.50
C LEU A 56 -8.33 -5.40 -8.55
N ASP A 57 -8.15 -5.85 -7.31
CA ASP A 57 -9.20 -5.77 -6.29
C ASP A 57 -9.60 -4.30 -6.02
N ARG A 58 -10.89 -4.03 -5.84
CA ARG A 58 -11.41 -2.71 -5.45
C ARG A 58 -10.81 -2.18 -4.15
N LYS A 59 -10.18 -3.04 -3.32
CA LYS A 59 -9.46 -2.64 -2.11
C LYS A 59 -8.45 -1.53 -2.36
N HIS A 60 -7.83 -1.48 -3.53
CA HIS A 60 -6.91 -0.39 -3.88
C HIS A 60 -7.58 0.99 -3.98
N ALA A 61 -8.92 1.03 -4.11
CA ALA A 61 -9.72 2.24 -4.12
C ALA A 61 -10.27 2.65 -2.74
N GLU A 62 -10.06 1.83 -1.70
CA GLU A 62 -10.49 2.10 -0.32
C GLU A 62 -9.38 2.88 0.42
N ILE A 63 -9.70 4.08 0.94
CA ILE A 63 -8.75 4.98 1.62
C ILE A 63 -8.04 4.29 2.79
N ARG A 64 -8.74 3.39 3.47
CA ARG A 64 -8.25 2.68 4.66
C ARG A 64 -8.61 1.21 4.57
N GLU A 65 -7.67 0.36 4.97
CA GLU A 65 -7.86 -1.07 5.14
C GLU A 65 -7.18 -1.52 6.43
N ASP A 66 -7.97 -1.89 7.44
CA ASP A 66 -7.46 -2.39 8.71
C ASP A 66 -7.04 -3.87 8.57
N ILE A 67 -5.83 -4.21 9.00
CA ILE A 67 -5.29 -5.59 9.00
C ILE A 67 -5.38 -6.21 10.39
N SER A 68 -5.08 -5.42 11.43
CA SER A 68 -5.20 -5.79 12.84
C SER A 68 -5.39 -4.54 13.70
N ASP A 69 -5.57 -4.70 15.02
CA ASP A 69 -5.72 -3.58 15.95
C ASP A 69 -4.58 -2.55 15.90
N LYS A 70 -3.37 -3.00 15.52
CA LYS A 70 -2.15 -2.17 15.46
C LYS A 70 -1.68 -1.90 14.03
N LEU A 71 -2.25 -2.53 13.00
CA LEU A 71 -1.77 -2.45 11.61
C LEU A 71 -2.89 -2.07 10.64
N MET A 72 -2.61 -1.08 9.80
CA MET A 72 -3.50 -0.65 8.72
C MET A 72 -2.72 -0.27 7.45
N ILE A 73 -3.44 -0.25 6.34
CA ILE A 73 -3.02 0.36 5.08
C ILE A 73 -3.80 1.65 4.90
N THR A 74 -3.09 2.75 4.66
CA THR A 74 -3.64 4.05 4.29
C THR A 74 -3.26 4.40 2.87
N ARG A 75 -4.27 4.78 2.07
CA ARG A 75 -4.12 5.10 0.65
C ARG A 75 -4.30 6.58 0.40
N ILE A 76 -3.27 7.21 -0.13
CA ILE A 76 -3.25 8.64 -0.45
C ILE A 76 -3.85 8.86 -1.84
N ASP A 77 -4.87 9.72 -1.92
CA ASP A 77 -5.46 10.17 -3.18
C ASP A 77 -4.60 11.27 -3.80
N SER A 78 -3.69 10.88 -4.68
CA SER A 78 -2.88 11.80 -5.49
C SER A 78 -3.69 12.63 -6.52
N GLY A 79 -5.01 12.45 -6.63
CA GLY A 79 -5.86 13.06 -7.65
C GLY A 79 -5.85 12.36 -9.00
N ASN A 80 -4.86 11.49 -9.25
CA ASN A 80 -4.87 10.53 -10.34
C ASN A 80 -5.34 9.17 -9.79
N ARG A 81 -6.43 8.61 -10.32
CA ARG A 81 -6.97 7.31 -9.88
C ARG A 81 -6.54 6.14 -10.78
N ASN A 82 -5.79 6.37 -11.85
CA ASN A 82 -5.33 5.27 -12.71
C ASN A 82 -4.26 4.43 -11.98
N TYR A 83 -4.22 3.12 -12.21
CA TYR A 83 -3.05 2.33 -11.81
C TYR A 83 -1.80 2.81 -12.57
N LEU A 84 -0.72 3.05 -11.82
CA LEU A 84 0.56 3.51 -12.36
C LEU A 84 1.64 2.50 -12.01
N ALA A 85 2.17 1.84 -13.03
CA ALA A 85 3.41 1.08 -12.94
C ALA A 85 4.59 1.98 -12.50
N LYS A 86 5.61 1.38 -11.90
CA LYS A 86 6.82 2.02 -11.35
C LYS A 86 7.31 3.29 -12.05
N GLU A 87 7.58 3.27 -13.35
CA GLU A 87 8.13 4.42 -14.09
C GLU A 87 7.14 5.59 -14.17
N LYS A 88 5.84 5.28 -14.35
CA LYS A 88 4.78 6.28 -14.37
C LYS A 88 4.49 6.82 -12.97
N LEU A 89 4.58 5.96 -11.95
CA LEU A 89 4.43 6.36 -10.55
C LEU A 89 5.53 7.36 -10.14
N ALA A 90 6.76 7.18 -10.63
CA ALA A 90 7.84 8.11 -10.36
C ALA A 90 7.58 9.53 -10.91
N ALA A 91 6.78 9.67 -11.98
CA ALA A 91 6.37 10.97 -12.51
C ALA A 91 5.25 11.63 -11.67
N ASP A 92 4.49 10.84 -10.91
CA ASP A 92 3.33 11.28 -10.10
C ASP A 92 3.71 11.84 -8.71
N ARG A 93 5.00 11.83 -8.35
CA ARG A 93 5.50 12.21 -7.01
C ARG A 93 5.07 13.60 -6.54
N ALA A 94 5.00 14.57 -7.45
CA ALA A 94 4.61 15.94 -7.10
C ALA A 94 3.15 15.99 -6.62
N ALA A 95 2.25 15.25 -7.29
CA ALA A 95 0.86 15.14 -6.90
C ALA A 95 0.72 14.39 -5.57
N PHE A 96 1.49 13.31 -5.38
CA PHE A 96 1.50 12.54 -4.14
C PHE A 96 1.95 13.36 -2.92
N THR A 97 2.89 14.30 -3.09
CA THR A 97 3.41 15.14 -1.99
C THR A 97 2.44 16.27 -1.61
N ALA A 98 1.53 16.65 -2.52
CA ALA A 98 0.56 17.72 -2.30
C ALA A 98 -0.77 17.25 -1.70
N ALA A 99 -0.96 15.94 -1.57
CA ALA A 99 -2.19 15.29 -1.13
C ALA A 99 -2.32 15.17 0.39
#